data_AF-A0A7W0Y2E7-F1
#
_entry.id   AF-A0A7W0Y2E7-F1
#
_cell.length_a   1.000
_cell.length_b   1.000
_cell.length_c   1.000
_cell.angle_alpha   90.00
_cell.angle_beta   90.00
_cell.angle_gamma   90.00
#
_symmetry.space_group_name_H-M   'P 1'
#
loop_
_entity.id
_entity.type
_entity.pdbx_description
1 polymer ?
#
loop_
_entity_poly.entity_id
_entity_poly.type
_entity_poly.pdbx_seq_one_letter_code
_entity_poly.pdbx_strand_id
1 'polypeptide(L)'
;MRYRERLTPPLSWWVLLGLFSMSMLVAFGFYLGPLWGICAAVATFSVMAAVFLAASTVIVVTDSQLLVGRANIELPYLGEIIPLDAQ
;
A
#
# COMPACT_ATOMS: atom_id res chain seq x y z
N MET A 1 19.77 -3.77 -15.77
CA MET A 1 18.84 -3.33 -14.71
C MET A 1 19.63 -2.50 -13.73
N ARG A 2 19.34 -1.19 -13.64
CA ARG A 2 20.17 -0.25 -12.88
C ARG A 2 19.59 0.03 -11.48
N TYR A 3 18.27 -0.04 -11.34
CA TYR A 3 17.57 0.12 -10.06
C TYR A 3 16.21 -0.61 -10.07
N ARG A 4 15.82 -1.18 -8.92
CA ARG A 4 14.50 -1.78 -8.72
C ARG A 4 14.06 -1.60 -7.28
N GLU A 5 12.96 -0.90 -7.09
CA GLU A 5 12.37 -0.61 -5.78
C GLU A 5 10.89 -0.97 -5.76
N ARG A 6 10.41 -1.44 -4.61
CA ARG A 6 9.00 -1.73 -4.39
C ARG A 6 8.45 -0.76 -3.37
N LEU A 7 7.58 0.14 -3.81
CA LEU A 7 6.85 1.03 -2.93
C LEU A 7 5.74 0.23 -2.23
N THR A 8 5.94 -0.01 -0.94
CA THR A 8 4.94 -0.61 -0.06
C THR A 8 4.30 0.47 0.81
N PRO A 9 3.04 0.29 1.23
CA PRO A 9 2.42 1.19 2.19
C PRO A 9 3.28 1.31 3.45
N PRO A 10 3.47 2.53 4.00
CA PRO A 10 4.30 2.72 5.18
C PRO A 10 3.66 2.07 6.41
N LEU A 11 4.47 1.74 7.41
CA LEU A 11 4.03 1.01 8.61
C LEU A 11 2.86 1.70 9.33
N SER A 12 2.80 3.03 9.30
CA SER A 12 1.71 3.82 9.88
C SER A 12 0.33 3.45 9.32
N TRP A 13 0.24 3.09 8.04
CA TRP A 13 -1.02 2.66 7.43
C TRP A 13 -1.48 1.30 7.93
N TRP A 14 -0.56 0.38 8.22
CA TRP A 14 -0.88 -0.90 8.83
C TRP A 14 -1.41 -0.75 10.27
N VAL A 15 -0.84 0.20 11.03
CA VAL A 15 -1.34 0.55 12.36
C VAL A 15 -2.76 1.12 12.28
N LEU A 16 -3.01 2.07 11.37
CA LEU A 16 -4.34 2.63 11.14
C LEU A 16 -5.36 1.55 10.74
N LEU A 17 -4.98 0.62 9.88
CA LEU A 17 -5.83 -0.51 9.50
C LEU A 17 -6.15 -1.40 10.71
N GLY A 18 -5.18 -1.69 11.56
CA GLY A 18 -5.39 -2.44 12.80
C GLY A 18 -6.38 -1.75 13.73
N LEU A 19 -6.21 -0.44 13.94
CA LEU A 19 -7.12 0.38 14.76
C LEU A 19 -8.54 0.42 14.19
N PHE A 20 -8.66 0.56 12.87
CA PHE A 20 -9.98 0.54 12.20
C PHE A 20 -10.66 -0.83 12.29
N SER A 21 -9.91 -1.92 12.18
CA SER A 21 -10.47 -3.27 12.34
C SER A 21 -10.91 -3.53 13.78
N MET A 22 -10.18 -2.99 14.76
CA MET A 22 -10.56 -2.98 16.17
C MET A 22 -11.86 -2.21 16.43
N SER A 23 -12.09 -1.08 15.76
CA SER A 23 -13.34 -0.34 15.92
C SER A 23 -14.54 -1.14 15.40
N MET A 24 -14.38 -1.89 14.30
CA MET A 24 -15.40 -2.83 13.80
C MET A 24 -15.65 -3.98 14.79
N LEU A 25 -14.60 -4.53 15.41
CA LEU A 25 -14.76 -5.55 16.45
C LEU A 25 -15.67 -5.06 17.57
N VAL A 26 -15.44 -3.84 18.07
CA VAL A 26 -16.24 -3.26 19.16
C VAL A 26 -17.66 -2.96 18.70
N ALA A 27 -17.83 -2.32 17.54
CA ALA A 27 -19.13 -1.92 17.02
C ALA A 27 -20.07 -3.13 16.81
N PHE A 28 -19.59 -4.15 16.09
CA PHE A 28 -20.38 -5.35 15.80
C PHE A 28 -20.42 -6.30 16.99
N GLY A 29 -19.34 -6.40 17.77
CA GLY A 29 -19.25 -7.25 18.94
C GLY A 29 -20.23 -6.86 20.04
N PHE A 30 -20.40 -5.56 20.27
CA PHE A 30 -21.34 -5.06 21.27
C PHE A 30 -22.81 -5.18 20.81
N TYR A 31 -23.08 -4.98 19.51
CA TYR A 31 -24.44 -4.98 18.97
C TYR A 31 -24.99 -6.38 18.66
N LEU A 32 -24.19 -7.25 18.01
CA LEU A 32 -24.61 -8.58 17.55
C LEU A 32 -23.97 -9.74 18.32
N GLY A 33 -23.02 -9.43 19.20
CA GLY A 33 -22.27 -10.40 19.99
C GLY A 33 -20.87 -10.70 19.45
N PRO A 34 -20.03 -11.39 20.26
CA PRO A 34 -18.58 -11.47 20.03
C PRO A 34 -18.19 -12.12 18.70
N LEU A 35 -18.91 -13.17 18.28
CA LEU A 35 -18.62 -13.89 17.03
C LEU A 35 -18.72 -12.96 15.81
N TRP A 36 -19.79 -12.17 15.73
CA TRP A 36 -20.00 -11.21 14.64
C TRP A 36 -18.97 -10.08 14.66
N GLY A 37 -18.57 -9.61 15.84
CA GLY A 37 -17.47 -8.66 16.00
C GLY A 37 -16.15 -9.17 15.42
N ILE A 38 -15.77 -10.40 15.76
CA ILE A 38 -14.54 -11.03 15.25
C ILE A 38 -14.62 -11.20 13.73
N CYS A 39 -15.75 -11.71 13.21
CA CYS A 39 -15.94 -11.87 11.77
C CYS A 39 -15.82 -10.54 11.02
N ALA A 40 -16.44 -9.46 11.51
CA ALA A 40 -16.38 -8.15 10.89
C ALA A 40 -14.96 -7.56 10.90
N ALA A 41 -14.25 -7.69 12.02
CA ALA A 41 -12.88 -7.21 12.16
C ALA A 41 -11.92 -7.95 11.21
N VAL A 42 -12.00 -9.28 11.17
CA VAL A 42 -11.17 -10.11 10.28
C VAL A 42 -11.49 -9.80 8.81
N ALA A 43 -12.78 -9.76 8.43
CA ALA A 43 -13.17 -9.46 7.06
C ALA A 43 -12.66 -8.09 6.60
N THR A 44 -12.83 -7.06 7.43
CA THR A 44 -12.37 -5.70 7.13
C THR A 44 -10.85 -5.64 7.01
N PHE A 45 -10.13 -6.25 7.96
CA PHE A 45 -8.68 -6.32 7.93
C PHE A 45 -8.17 -7.01 6.67
N SER A 46 -8.72 -8.17 6.33
CA SER A 46 -8.31 -8.95 5.15
C SER A 46 -8.55 -8.21 3.84
N VAL A 47 -9.72 -7.59 3.67
CA VAL A 47 -10.05 -6.84 2.45
C VAL A 47 -9.10 -5.66 2.27
N MET A 48 -8.89 -4.87 3.31
CA MET A 48 -8.01 -3.69 3.23
C MET A 48 -6.54 -4.08 3.10
N ALA A 49 -6.09 -5.14 3.79
CA ALA A 49 -4.74 -5.67 3.61
C ALA A 49 -4.51 -6.10 2.15
N ALA A 50 -5.49 -6.75 1.52
CA ALA A 50 -5.42 -7.10 0.10
C ALA A 50 -5.33 -5.85 -0.80
N VAL A 51 -6.09 -4.80 -0.49
CA VAL A 51 -6.01 -3.51 -1.21
C VAL A 51 -4.63 -2.87 -1.08
N PHE A 52 -4.04 -2.86 0.12
CA PHE A 52 -2.70 -2.31 0.35
C PHE A 52 -1.62 -3.08 -0.40
N LEU A 53 -1.73 -4.41 -0.41
CA LEU A 53 -0.84 -5.27 -1.19
C LEU A 53 -1.02 -5.05 -2.69
N ALA A 54 -2.25 -4.86 -3.18
CA ALA A 54 -2.52 -4.58 -4.58
C ALA A 54 -2.06 -3.16 -5.02
N ALA A 55 -2.11 -2.18 -4.11
CA ALA A 55 -1.68 -0.81 -4.37
C ALA A 55 -0.14 -0.66 -4.45
N SER A 56 0.60 -1.65 -3.93
CA SER A 56 2.06 -1.62 -3.97
C SER A 56 2.57 -1.62 -5.41
N THR A 57 3.44 -0.65 -5.72
CA THR A 57 3.95 -0.41 -7.07
C THR A 57 5.44 -0.70 -7.13
N VAL A 58 5.88 -1.32 -8.22
CA VAL A 58 7.31 -1.56 -8.47
C VAL A 58 7.82 -0.51 -9.44
N ILE A 59 8.90 0.15 -9.05
CA ILE A 59 9.66 1.08 -9.87
C ILE A 59 10.89 0.33 -10.38
N VAL A 60 11.10 0.36 -11.69
CA VAL A 60 12.28 -0.24 -12.33
C VAL A 60 12.93 0.79 -13.24
N VAL A 61 14.23 0.99 -13.07
CA VAL A 61 15.05 1.80 -13.98
C VAL A 61 15.94 0.85 -14.78
N THR A 62 15.74 0.86 -16.08
CA THR A 62 16.59 0.16 -17.06
C THR A 62 17.57 1.14 -17.69
N ASP A 63 18.36 0.67 -18.64
CA ASP A 63 19.35 1.52 -19.33
C ASP A 63 18.70 2.52 -20.31
N SER A 64 17.45 2.28 -20.73
CA SER A 64 16.73 3.11 -21.70
C SER A 64 15.33 3.54 -21.27
N GLN A 65 14.74 2.92 -20.24
CA GLN A 65 13.35 3.17 -19.82
C GLN A 65 13.18 3.22 -18.29
N LEU A 66 12.22 4.03 -17.85
CA LEU A 66 11.65 4.09 -16.50
C LEU A 66 10.27 3.42 -16.51
N LEU A 67 10.10 2.42 -15.65
CA LEU A 67 8.86 1.66 -15.49
C LEU A 67 8.31 1.91 -14.09
N VAL A 68 7.05 2.37 -13.99
CA VAL A 68 6.34 2.59 -12.72
C VAL A 68 4.98 1.90 -12.81
N GLY A 69 4.88 0.70 -12.27
CA GLY A 69 3.66 -0.11 -12.38
C GLY A 69 3.30 -0.38 -13.85
N ARG A 70 2.23 0.25 -14.35
CA ARG A 70 1.77 0.15 -15.74
C ARG A 70 2.32 1.25 -16.66
N ALA A 71 2.93 2.30 -16.10
CA ALA A 71 3.50 3.40 -16.86
C ALA A 71 4.92 3.06 -17.33
N ASN A 72 5.23 3.42 -18.58
CA ASN A 72 6.55 3.27 -19.18
C ASN A 72 6.91 4.58 -19.91
N ILE A 73 8.10 5.12 -19.63
CA ILE A 73 8.63 6.33 -20.27
C ILE A 73 10.10 6.07 -20.63
N GLU A 74 10.52 6.43 -21.85
CA GLU A 74 11.92 6.33 -22.25
C GLU A 74 12.76 7.44 -21.62
N LEU A 75 14.00 7.11 -21.24
CA LEU A 75 14.93 8.03 -20.59
C LEU A 75 15.13 9.37 -21.35
N PRO A 76 15.16 9.42 -22.70
CA PRO A 76 15.31 10.69 -23.43
C PRO A 76 14.15 11.67 -23.24
N TYR A 77 12.97 11.19 -22.80
CA TYR A 77 11.79 12.01 -22.54
C TYR A 77 11.64 12.39 -21.06
N LEU A 78 12.55 11.95 -20.18
CA LEU A 78 12.57 12.38 -18.79
C LEU A 78 13.12 13.80 -18.70
N GLY A 79 12.54 14.60 -17.80
CA GLY A 79 13.07 15.92 -17.45
C GLY A 79 14.33 15.84 -16.59
N GLU A 80 14.77 17.00 -16.08
CA GLU A 80 15.88 17.09 -15.15
C GLU A 80 15.63 16.25 -13.89
N ILE A 81 16.65 15.47 -13.47
CA ILE A 81 16.57 14.60 -12.29
C ILE A 81 16.99 15.40 -11.06
N ILE A 82 16.04 15.65 -10.15
CA ILE A 82 16.29 16.38 -8.89
C ILE A 82 16.21 15.37 -7.73
N PRO A 83 17.30 15.15 -6.98
CA PRO A 83 17.28 14.27 -5.81
C PRO A 83 16.44 14.87 -4.69
N LEU A 84 15.57 14.05 -4.09
CA LEU A 84 14.65 14.49 -3.02
C LEU A 84 15.39 14.78 -1.70
N ASP A 85 16.48 14.06 -1.41
CA ASP A 85 17.19 14.09 -0.12
C ASP A 85 18.30 15.16 -0.04
N ALA A 86 18.36 16.09 -0.99
CA ALA A 86 19.33 17.19 -0.98
C ALA A 86 18.89 18.39 -0.11
N GLN A 87 17.86 18.22 0.71
CA GLN A 87 17.35 19.23 1.65
C GLN A 87 17.36 18.74 3.10
#